data_AF-A0A7S0VFS8-F1
#
_entry.id   AF-A0A7S0VFS8-F1
#
_cell.length_a   1.000
_cell.length_b   1.000
_cell.length_c   1.000
_cell.angle_alpha   90.00
_cell.angle_beta   90.00
_cell.angle_gamma   90.00
#
_symmetry.space_group_name_H-M   'P 1'
#
loop_
_entity.id
_entity.type
_entity.pdbx_description
1 polymer ?
#
loop_
_entity_poly.entity_id
_entity_poly.type
_entity_poly.pdbx_seq_one_letter_code
_entity_poly.pdbx_strand_id
1 'polypeptide(L)'
;VPMSTPLVSEPVGPNPVLDAAVKRAVIAGNFEAAVDVCVKFGRMADAMLLAATGGRELFQRTQERYFELMKDQPFMRITHSIVNRQLETLVANSDAGNWKETLAILCTYATMEEFSGLCDQLAGRLREGGDERSATLCYICAGNVEATVSIWMAQQARASGPETQRLEKLVEKMCVLLVLDVCKSESLPAVVGEKYSQYAEVLVSQGRMYQGNQYLVRANAAQTLSAAVLRDRIFNSDLRNLQQITPDQYPPFPYERTEPWIAP
;
A
#
# COMPACT_ATOMS: atom_id res chain seq x y z
N VAL A 1 30.89 -34.98 1.87
CA VAL A 1 31.15 -33.53 1.71
C VAL A 1 30.81 -33.17 0.28
N PRO A 2 29.67 -32.53 -0.01
CA PRO A 2 29.41 -32.09 -1.37
C PRO A 2 30.35 -30.91 -1.66
N MET A 3 31.13 -31.03 -2.73
CA MET A 3 32.02 -29.98 -3.20
C MET A 3 31.18 -28.75 -3.55
N SER A 4 31.33 -27.70 -2.75
CA SER A 4 30.93 -26.35 -3.08
C SER A 4 31.66 -25.92 -4.34
N THR A 5 30.96 -25.92 -5.47
CA THR A 5 31.38 -25.20 -6.68
C THR A 5 31.63 -23.74 -6.31
N PRO A 6 32.83 -23.18 -6.54
CA PRO A 6 33.10 -21.80 -6.19
C PRO A 6 32.20 -20.87 -7.01
N LEU A 7 31.42 -20.03 -6.32
CA LEU A 7 30.43 -19.08 -6.86
C LEU A 7 31.03 -17.79 -7.44
N VAL A 8 32.34 -17.80 -7.72
CA VAL A 8 33.02 -16.81 -8.53
C VAL A 8 33.93 -17.62 -9.43
N SER A 9 33.65 -17.65 -10.73
CA SER A 9 34.64 -18.13 -11.69
C SER A 9 35.94 -17.40 -11.38
N GLU A 10 37.01 -18.13 -11.03
CA GLU A 10 38.35 -17.54 -10.97
C GLU A 10 38.51 -16.63 -12.19
N PRO A 11 39.09 -15.42 -12.04
CA PRO A 11 39.27 -14.52 -13.17
C PRO A 11 39.92 -15.32 -14.28
N VAL A 12 39.16 -15.53 -15.38
CA VAL A 12 39.61 -16.35 -16.50
C VAL A 12 40.97 -15.78 -16.87
N GLY A 13 42.01 -16.61 -16.68
CA GLY A 13 43.39 -16.19 -16.87
C GLY A 13 43.59 -15.55 -18.25
N PRO A 14 44.66 -14.75 -18.42
CA PRO A 14 44.89 -14.02 -19.67
C PRO A 14 44.79 -14.97 -20.86
N ASN A 15 43.78 -14.75 -21.69
CA ASN A 15 43.56 -15.52 -22.90
C ASN A 15 44.04 -14.67 -24.07
N PRO A 16 45.25 -14.94 -24.62
CA PRO A 16 45.88 -14.06 -25.59
C PRO A 16 45.08 -13.91 -26.88
N VAL A 17 44.26 -14.92 -27.24
CA VAL A 17 43.40 -14.89 -28.42
C VAL A 17 42.22 -13.96 -28.19
N LEU A 18 41.61 -14.05 -27.01
CA LEU A 18 40.51 -13.19 -26.58
C LEU A 18 40.95 -11.73 -26.47
N ASP A 19 42.04 -11.48 -25.76
CA ASP A 19 42.55 -10.13 -25.52
C ASP A 19 42.95 -9.44 -26.83
N ALA A 20 43.52 -10.18 -27.78
CA ALA A 20 43.83 -9.65 -29.12
C ALA A 20 42.57 -9.36 -29.96
N ALA A 21 41.49 -10.14 -29.80
CA ALA A 21 40.22 -9.89 -30.49
C ALA A 21 39.50 -8.67 -29.90
N VAL A 22 39.40 -8.59 -28.57
CA VAL A 22 38.81 -7.46 -27.84
C VAL A 22 39.57 -6.17 -28.14
N LYS A 23 40.91 -6.20 -28.06
CA LYS A 23 41.75 -5.04 -28.39
C LYS A 23 41.51 -4.54 -29.82
N ARG A 24 41.39 -5.43 -30.80
CA ARG A 24 41.09 -5.06 -32.20
C ARG A 24 39.70 -4.42 -32.33
N ALA A 25 38.69 -4.99 -31.69
CA ALA A 25 37.33 -4.46 -31.71
C ALA A 25 37.25 -3.05 -31.07
N VAL A 26 37.95 -2.83 -29.95
CA VAL A 26 38.04 -1.53 -29.28
C VAL A 26 38.77 -0.50 -30.15
N ILE A 27 39.90 -0.86 -30.79
CA ILE A 27 40.61 0.05 -31.70
C ILE A 27 39.74 0.46 -32.89
N ALA A 28 38.90 -0.45 -33.38
CA ALA A 28 37.94 -0.17 -34.46
C ALA A 28 36.70 0.62 -34.00
N GLY A 29 36.56 0.90 -32.70
CA GLY A 29 35.38 1.56 -32.11
C GLY A 29 34.13 0.67 -32.06
N ASN A 30 34.25 -0.63 -32.37
CA ASN A 30 33.12 -1.56 -32.35
C ASN A 30 33.01 -2.23 -30.97
N PHE A 31 32.39 -1.52 -30.03
CA PHE A 31 32.19 -2.00 -28.67
C PHE A 31 31.18 -3.15 -28.57
N GLU A 32 30.20 -3.23 -29.47
CA GLU A 32 29.20 -4.31 -29.49
C GLU A 32 29.85 -5.67 -29.75
N ALA A 33 30.72 -5.75 -30.75
CA ALA A 33 31.50 -6.97 -31.04
C ALA A 33 32.45 -7.33 -29.89
N ALA A 34 33.02 -6.33 -29.20
CA ALA A 34 33.90 -6.56 -28.06
C ALA A 34 33.14 -7.17 -26.87
N VAL A 35 31.94 -6.66 -26.58
CA VAL A 35 31.05 -7.16 -25.53
C VAL A 35 30.61 -8.60 -25.82
N ASP A 36 30.16 -8.88 -27.05
CA ASP A 36 29.70 -10.22 -27.45
C ASP A 36 30.80 -11.28 -27.29
N VAL A 37 32.03 -10.91 -27.62
CA VAL A 37 33.19 -11.76 -27.43
C VAL A 37 33.41 -11.98 -25.92
N CYS A 38 33.45 -10.95 -25.09
CA CYS A 38 33.61 -11.11 -23.63
C CYS A 38 32.51 -11.96 -22.98
N VAL A 39 31.25 -11.80 -23.38
CA VAL A 39 30.11 -12.59 -22.87
C VAL A 39 30.25 -14.08 -23.22
N LYS A 40 30.65 -14.41 -24.46
CA LYS A 40 30.85 -15.81 -24.90
C LYS A 40 31.93 -16.54 -24.12
N PHE A 41 32.98 -15.83 -23.71
CA PHE A 41 34.08 -16.39 -22.92
C PHE A 41 33.86 -16.32 -21.40
N GLY A 42 32.67 -15.89 -20.94
CA GLY A 42 32.33 -15.81 -19.52
C GLY A 42 32.99 -14.65 -18.76
N ARG A 43 33.66 -13.73 -19.45
CA ARG A 43 34.28 -12.52 -18.84
C ARG A 43 33.27 -11.38 -18.74
N MET A 44 32.28 -11.56 -17.87
CA MET A 44 31.17 -10.60 -17.75
C MET A 44 31.60 -9.24 -17.18
N ALA A 45 32.58 -9.21 -16.27
CA ALA A 45 33.08 -7.95 -15.70
C ALA A 45 33.66 -7.03 -16.78
N ASP A 46 34.46 -7.58 -17.70
CA ASP A 46 35.02 -6.83 -18.84
C ASP A 46 33.94 -6.45 -19.85
N ALA A 47 32.97 -7.34 -20.10
CA ALA A 47 31.82 -7.04 -20.94
C ALA A 47 31.04 -5.83 -20.41
N MET A 48 30.77 -5.77 -19.11
CA MET A 48 30.06 -4.65 -18.47
C MET A 48 30.85 -3.33 -18.56
N LEU A 49 32.18 -3.39 -18.38
CA LEU A 49 33.04 -2.22 -18.51
C LEU A 49 33.06 -1.68 -19.95
N LEU A 50 33.20 -2.56 -20.94
CA LEU A 50 33.17 -2.18 -22.36
C LEU A 50 31.80 -1.66 -22.78
N ALA A 51 30.72 -2.27 -22.29
CA ALA A 51 29.37 -1.82 -22.58
C ALA A 51 29.10 -0.41 -22.01
N ALA A 52 29.64 -0.09 -20.84
CA ALA A 52 29.55 1.26 -20.26
C ALA A 52 30.24 2.32 -21.14
N THR A 53 31.32 1.95 -21.85
CA THR A 53 32.00 2.84 -22.81
C THR A 53 31.31 2.92 -24.17
N GLY A 54 30.56 1.89 -24.56
CA GLY A 54 29.87 1.79 -25.85
C GLY A 54 28.50 2.47 -25.90
N GLY A 55 27.99 2.98 -24.78
CA GLY A 55 26.74 3.74 -24.70
C GLY A 55 25.64 3.05 -23.87
N ARG A 56 24.58 3.80 -23.57
CA ARG A 56 23.49 3.35 -22.67
C ARG A 56 22.73 2.13 -23.20
N GLU A 57 22.44 2.09 -24.50
CA GLU A 57 21.68 0.98 -25.11
C GLU A 57 22.45 -0.34 -25.05
N LEU A 58 23.76 -0.31 -25.37
CA LEU A 58 24.61 -1.49 -25.28
C LEU A 58 24.76 -1.97 -23.83
N PHE A 59 24.90 -1.05 -22.89
CA PHE A 59 24.95 -1.37 -21.47
C PHE A 59 23.67 -2.06 -20.97
N GLN A 60 22.50 -1.54 -21.35
CA GLN A 60 21.22 -2.13 -20.98
C GLN A 60 21.05 -3.56 -21.53
N ARG A 61 21.35 -3.79 -22.81
CA ARG A 61 21.31 -5.14 -23.41
C ARG A 61 22.25 -6.13 -22.71
N THR A 62 23.44 -5.65 -22.32
CA THR A 62 24.43 -6.48 -21.63
C THR A 62 23.96 -6.84 -20.22
N GLN A 63 23.33 -5.89 -19.51
CA GLN A 63 22.70 -6.12 -18.22
C GLN A 63 21.58 -7.15 -18.30
N GLU A 64 20.67 -7.02 -19.27
CA GLU A 64 19.57 -7.99 -19.46
C GLU A 64 20.11 -9.41 -19.66
N ARG A 65 21.13 -9.56 -20.51
CA ARG A 65 21.79 -10.85 -20.75
C ARG A 65 22.44 -11.42 -19.50
N TYR A 66 22.99 -10.55 -18.64
CA TYR A 66 23.53 -10.96 -17.34
C TYR A 66 22.43 -11.42 -16.37
N PHE A 67 21.30 -10.72 -16.32
CA PHE A 67 20.16 -11.12 -15.51
C PHE A 67 19.56 -12.46 -15.96
N GLU A 68 19.51 -12.72 -17.28
CA GLU A 68 19.09 -14.02 -17.81
C GLU A 68 20.01 -15.17 -17.39
N LEU A 69 21.32 -14.93 -17.39
CA LEU A 69 22.33 -15.91 -16.95
C LEU A 69 22.21 -16.22 -15.45
N MET A 70 21.90 -15.22 -14.63
CA MET A 70 21.87 -15.32 -13.17
C MET A 70 20.45 -15.38 -12.58
N LYS A 71 19.45 -15.73 -13.40
CA LYS A 71 18.02 -15.73 -13.04
C LYS A 71 17.68 -16.62 -11.83
N ASP A 72 18.47 -17.67 -11.59
CA ASP A 72 18.22 -18.63 -10.52
C ASP A 72 18.61 -18.08 -9.13
N GLN A 73 19.34 -16.96 -9.09
CA GLN A 73 19.76 -16.32 -7.84
C GLN A 73 18.66 -15.39 -7.29
N PRO A 74 18.18 -15.58 -6.04
CA PRO A 74 17.08 -14.78 -5.48
C PRO A 74 17.33 -13.27 -5.46
N PHE A 75 18.56 -12.85 -5.12
CA PHE A 75 18.91 -11.42 -5.07
C PHE A 75 18.93 -10.79 -6.47
N MET A 76 19.35 -11.54 -7.51
CA MET A 76 19.37 -11.04 -8.89
C MET A 76 17.98 -10.75 -9.40
N ARG A 77 16.98 -11.56 -9.03
CA ARG A 77 15.57 -11.28 -9.35
C ARG A 77 15.12 -9.95 -8.78
N ILE A 78 15.47 -9.68 -7.52
CA ILE A 78 15.14 -8.40 -6.85
C ILE A 78 15.87 -7.25 -7.54
N THR A 79 17.18 -7.38 -7.79
CA THR A 79 17.98 -6.37 -8.48
C THR A 79 17.45 -6.08 -9.88
N HIS A 80 17.08 -7.10 -10.65
CA HIS A 80 16.48 -6.95 -11.97
C HIS A 80 15.20 -6.11 -11.92
N SER A 81 14.28 -6.43 -11.01
CA SER A 81 13.04 -5.66 -10.84
C SER A 81 13.29 -4.21 -10.41
N ILE A 82 14.29 -3.95 -9.55
CA ILE A 82 14.65 -2.60 -9.14
C ILE A 82 15.25 -1.80 -10.31
N VAL A 83 16.21 -2.38 -11.03
CA VAL A 83 16.91 -1.74 -12.15
C VAL A 83 15.93 -1.41 -13.28
N ASN A 84 15.02 -2.32 -13.59
CA ASN A 84 14.02 -2.15 -14.66
C ASN A 84 12.75 -1.42 -14.20
N ARG A 85 12.69 -0.96 -12.94
CA ARG A 85 11.51 -0.33 -12.32
C ARG A 85 10.22 -1.17 -12.42
N GLN A 86 10.35 -2.48 -12.38
CA GLN A 86 9.24 -3.43 -12.43
C GLN A 86 8.87 -3.88 -11.01
N LEU A 87 8.48 -2.92 -10.16
CA LEU A 87 8.09 -3.21 -8.77
C LEU A 87 6.75 -3.95 -8.69
N GLU A 88 5.82 -3.70 -9.62
CA GLU A 88 4.55 -4.43 -9.71
C GLU A 88 4.76 -5.93 -9.93
N THR A 89 5.65 -6.31 -10.85
CA THR A 89 5.94 -7.73 -11.11
C THR A 89 6.67 -8.38 -9.96
N LEU A 90 7.47 -7.61 -9.21
CA LEU A 90 8.10 -8.07 -7.97
C LEU A 90 7.05 -8.35 -6.89
N VAL A 91 6.08 -7.45 -6.70
CA VAL A 91 4.97 -7.64 -5.76
C VAL A 91 4.05 -8.77 -6.18
N ALA A 92 3.87 -9.04 -7.48
CA ALA A 92 3.07 -10.15 -7.98
C ALA A 92 3.74 -11.52 -7.83
N ASN A 93 5.07 -11.58 -7.88
CA ASN A 93 5.86 -12.82 -7.82
C ASN A 93 6.55 -13.05 -6.47
N SER A 94 6.38 -12.15 -5.51
CA SER A 94 6.93 -12.29 -4.16
C SER A 94 6.29 -13.46 -3.41
N ASP A 95 7.06 -14.06 -2.52
CA ASP A 95 6.56 -15.06 -1.58
C ASP A 95 5.81 -14.37 -0.44
N ALA A 96 4.62 -14.87 -0.12
CA ALA A 96 3.81 -14.38 0.99
C ALA A 96 4.52 -14.56 2.35
N GLY A 97 5.38 -15.58 2.48
CA GLY A 97 6.17 -15.79 3.70
C GLY A 97 7.17 -14.65 3.99
N ASN A 98 7.72 -14.05 2.93
CA ASN A 98 8.76 -13.01 3.00
C ASN A 98 8.23 -11.61 2.67
N TRP A 99 6.95 -11.35 2.98
CA TRP A 99 6.29 -10.08 2.67
C TRP A 99 6.98 -8.85 3.27
N LYS A 100 7.65 -9.00 4.43
CA LYS A 100 8.39 -7.92 5.07
C LYS A 100 9.57 -7.44 4.23
N GLU A 101 10.25 -8.35 3.55
CA GLU A 101 11.33 -8.01 2.62
C GLU A 101 10.77 -7.25 1.42
N THR A 102 9.63 -7.72 0.88
CA THR A 102 8.93 -7.06 -0.22
C THR A 102 8.51 -5.63 0.18
N LEU A 103 7.92 -5.47 1.36
CA LEU A 103 7.53 -4.15 1.88
C LEU A 103 8.75 -3.24 2.10
N ALA A 104 9.86 -3.76 2.61
CA ALA A 104 11.09 -2.98 2.77
C ALA A 104 11.65 -2.49 1.43
N ILE A 105 11.57 -3.30 0.37
CA ILE A 105 11.93 -2.92 -0.99
C ILE A 105 11.03 -1.78 -1.46
N LEU A 106 9.70 -1.88 -1.25
CA LEU A 106 8.75 -0.82 -1.60
C LEU A 106 9.07 0.48 -0.86
N CYS A 107 9.34 0.43 0.45
CA CYS A 107 9.71 1.62 1.24
C CYS A 107 10.99 2.31 0.74
N THR A 108 11.89 1.57 0.07
CA THR A 108 13.20 2.08 -0.37
C THR A 108 13.17 2.59 -1.82
N TYR A 109 12.48 1.87 -2.70
CA TYR A 109 12.59 2.07 -4.15
C TYR A 109 11.30 2.54 -4.83
N ALA A 110 10.13 2.42 -4.20
CA ALA A 110 8.90 2.91 -4.79
C ALA A 110 8.85 4.44 -4.73
N THR A 111 8.23 5.04 -5.74
CA THR A 111 7.91 6.47 -5.71
C THR A 111 6.71 6.72 -4.80
N MET A 112 6.53 7.97 -4.34
CA MET A 112 5.41 8.33 -3.47
C MET A 112 4.04 8.05 -4.11
N GLU A 113 3.96 8.16 -5.44
CA GLU A 113 2.73 7.95 -6.22
C GLU A 113 2.38 6.47 -6.36
N GLU A 114 3.38 5.60 -6.55
CA GLU A 114 3.18 4.15 -6.75
C GLU A 114 3.14 3.37 -5.43
N PHE A 115 3.74 3.90 -4.36
CA PHE A 115 3.89 3.19 -3.09
C PHE A 115 2.56 2.71 -2.51
N SER A 116 1.52 3.56 -2.54
CA SER A 116 0.19 3.22 -2.03
C SER A 116 -0.42 2.06 -2.83
N GLY A 117 -0.40 2.16 -4.17
CA GLY A 117 -0.93 1.12 -5.06
C GLY A 117 -0.19 -0.22 -4.91
N LEU A 118 1.13 -0.19 -4.78
CA LEU A 118 1.95 -1.40 -4.59
C LEU A 118 1.72 -2.04 -3.21
N CYS A 119 1.57 -1.24 -2.16
CA CYS A 119 1.22 -1.74 -0.84
C CYS A 119 -0.18 -2.37 -0.82
N ASP A 120 -1.15 -1.79 -1.54
CA ASP A 120 -2.49 -2.34 -1.71
C ASP A 120 -2.47 -3.68 -2.44
N GLN A 121 -1.68 -3.80 -3.51
CA GLN A 121 -1.50 -5.07 -4.22
C GLN A 121 -0.89 -6.15 -3.31
N LEU A 122 0.16 -5.80 -2.56
CA LEU A 122 0.79 -6.72 -1.59
C LEU A 122 -0.21 -7.15 -0.51
N ALA A 123 -1.01 -6.21 0.00
CA ALA A 123 -2.04 -6.47 1.00
C ALA A 123 -3.12 -7.42 0.48
N GLY A 124 -3.58 -7.24 -0.76
CA GLY A 124 -4.54 -8.12 -1.42
C GLY A 124 -4.03 -9.57 -1.49
N ARG A 125 -2.78 -9.77 -1.92
CA ARG A 125 -2.16 -11.10 -1.99
C ARG A 125 -2.05 -11.76 -0.61
N LEU A 126 -1.66 -10.99 0.42
CA LEU A 126 -1.57 -11.51 1.79
C LEU A 126 -2.94 -11.90 2.34
N ARG A 127 -3.97 -11.12 2.00
CA ARG A 127 -5.35 -11.41 2.38
C ARG A 127 -5.87 -12.68 1.71
N GLU A 128 -5.58 -12.88 0.42
CA GLU A 128 -5.90 -14.13 -0.31
C GLU A 128 -5.18 -15.34 0.30
N GLY A 129 -3.94 -15.15 0.75
CA GLY A 129 -3.16 -16.15 1.49
C GLY A 129 -3.66 -16.42 2.92
N GLY A 130 -4.69 -15.70 3.40
CA GLY A 130 -5.27 -15.85 4.73
C GLY A 130 -4.51 -15.15 5.86
N ASP A 131 -3.43 -14.41 5.56
CA ASP A 131 -2.70 -13.62 6.56
C ASP A 131 -3.31 -12.22 6.71
N GLU A 132 -4.46 -12.17 7.39
CA GLU A 132 -5.20 -10.93 7.64
C GLU A 132 -4.37 -9.91 8.42
N ARG A 133 -3.45 -10.34 9.30
CA ARG A 133 -2.66 -9.42 10.15
C ARG A 133 -1.62 -8.69 9.33
N SER A 134 -0.87 -9.42 8.50
CA SER A 134 0.12 -8.83 7.60
C SER A 134 -0.55 -7.97 6.53
N ALA A 135 -1.69 -8.43 5.97
CA ALA A 135 -2.50 -7.64 5.05
C ALA A 135 -2.97 -6.30 5.67
N THR A 136 -3.43 -6.32 6.93
CA THR A 136 -3.83 -5.10 7.64
C THR A 136 -2.68 -4.09 7.69
N LEU A 137 -1.45 -4.52 7.99
CA LEU A 137 -0.29 -3.62 8.04
C LEU A 137 0.02 -3.02 6.67
N CYS A 138 -0.03 -3.83 5.60
CA CYS A 138 0.18 -3.34 4.25
C CYS A 138 -0.91 -2.36 3.79
N TYR A 139 -2.19 -2.61 4.11
CA TYR A 139 -3.27 -1.66 3.84
C TYR A 139 -3.11 -0.35 4.63
N ILE A 140 -2.61 -0.41 5.87
CA ILE A 140 -2.28 0.81 6.63
C ILE A 140 -1.15 1.58 5.92
N CYS A 141 -0.08 0.90 5.48
CA CYS A 141 0.99 1.55 4.71
C CYS A 141 0.48 2.17 3.41
N ALA A 142 -0.51 1.57 2.77
CA ALA A 142 -1.15 2.10 1.57
C ALA A 142 -2.09 3.29 1.83
N GLY A 143 -2.50 3.50 3.09
CA GLY A 143 -3.54 4.48 3.44
C GLY A 143 -4.97 4.02 3.13
N ASN A 144 -5.18 2.74 2.88
CA ASN A 144 -6.49 2.18 2.51
C ASN A 144 -7.32 1.86 3.77
N VAL A 145 -8.03 2.88 4.28
CA VAL A 145 -8.89 2.77 5.46
C VAL A 145 -10.02 1.76 5.24
N GLU A 146 -10.65 1.76 4.07
CA GLU A 146 -11.82 0.93 3.79
C GLU A 146 -11.48 -0.56 3.87
N ALA A 147 -10.39 -0.98 3.21
CA ALA A 147 -9.92 -2.35 3.26
C ALA A 147 -9.47 -2.77 4.67
N THR A 148 -8.78 -1.86 5.38
CA THR A 148 -8.35 -2.08 6.77
C THR A 148 -9.54 -2.33 7.70
N VAL A 149 -10.55 -1.46 7.65
CA VAL A 149 -11.76 -1.57 8.46
C VAL A 149 -12.58 -2.81 8.07
N SER A 150 -12.65 -3.15 6.78
CA SER A 150 -13.28 -4.39 6.30
C SER A 150 -12.69 -5.64 6.96
N ILE A 151 -11.36 -5.72 7.06
CA ILE A 151 -10.68 -6.84 7.76
C ILE A 151 -11.04 -6.84 9.24
N TRP A 152 -10.99 -5.69 9.91
CA TRP A 152 -11.35 -5.63 11.34
C TRP A 152 -12.81 -5.99 11.60
N MET A 153 -13.75 -5.58 10.74
CA MET A 153 -15.14 -5.99 10.84
C MET A 153 -15.30 -7.51 10.69
N ALA A 154 -14.61 -8.12 9.72
CA ALA A 154 -14.61 -9.58 9.56
C ALA A 154 -14.04 -10.29 10.80
N GLN A 155 -12.99 -9.73 11.42
CA GLN A 155 -12.44 -10.24 12.69
C GLN A 155 -13.42 -10.11 13.85
N GLN A 156 -14.11 -8.97 13.96
CA GLN A 156 -15.13 -8.74 15.00
C GLN A 156 -16.33 -9.68 14.82
N ALA A 157 -16.74 -9.97 13.58
CA ALA A 157 -17.81 -10.92 13.30
C ALA A 157 -17.50 -12.34 13.82
N ARG A 158 -16.22 -12.75 13.78
CA ARG A 158 -15.73 -14.03 14.31
C ARG A 158 -15.45 -13.99 15.82
N ALA A 159 -15.28 -12.80 16.40
CA ALA A 159 -14.99 -12.64 17.81
C ALA A 159 -16.25 -12.89 18.68
N SER A 160 -16.06 -13.61 19.79
CA SER A 160 -17.10 -13.82 20.79
C SER A 160 -17.24 -12.61 21.70
N GLY A 161 -18.48 -12.26 22.08
CA GLY A 161 -18.78 -11.19 23.02
C GLY A 161 -19.99 -10.35 22.62
N PRO A 162 -20.49 -9.49 23.53
CA PRO A 162 -21.59 -8.60 23.24
C PRO A 162 -21.20 -7.62 22.11
N GLU A 163 -22.17 -7.31 21.26
CA GLU A 163 -21.98 -6.45 20.08
C GLU A 163 -21.46 -5.05 20.45
N THR A 164 -21.92 -4.49 21.56
CA THR A 164 -21.47 -3.18 22.07
C THR A 164 -19.97 -3.13 22.34
N GLN A 165 -19.40 -4.15 22.98
CA GLN A 165 -17.96 -4.22 23.27
C GLN A 165 -17.13 -4.43 21.99
N ARG A 166 -17.67 -5.17 21.01
CA ARG A 166 -17.01 -5.37 19.71
C ARG A 166 -16.97 -4.07 18.91
N LEU A 167 -18.07 -3.32 18.91
CA LEU A 167 -18.18 -2.02 18.27
C LEU A 167 -17.24 -0.99 18.92
N GLU A 168 -17.20 -0.92 20.25
CA GLU A 168 -16.29 -0.03 20.99
C GLU A 168 -14.83 -0.28 20.61
N LYS A 169 -14.36 -1.53 20.68
CA LYS A 169 -13.00 -1.91 20.28
C LYS A 169 -12.69 -1.60 18.82
N LEU A 170 -13.68 -1.73 17.93
CA LEU A 170 -13.51 -1.40 16.52
C LEU A 170 -13.35 0.12 16.34
N VAL A 171 -14.21 0.91 16.97
CA VAL A 171 -14.16 2.38 16.91
C VAL A 171 -12.89 2.94 17.53
N GLU A 172 -12.38 2.35 18.62
CA GLU A 172 -11.08 2.71 19.20
C GLU A 172 -9.94 2.53 18.19
N LYS A 173 -9.87 1.36 17.53
CA LYS A 173 -8.87 1.09 16.48
C LYS A 173 -8.98 2.08 15.31
N MET A 174 -10.21 2.35 14.87
CA MET A 174 -10.48 3.31 13.80
C MET A 174 -10.05 4.73 14.18
N CYS A 175 -10.32 5.16 15.41
CA CYS A 175 -9.88 6.46 15.90
C CYS A 175 -8.37 6.58 15.87
N VAL A 176 -7.65 5.57 16.36
CA VAL A 176 -6.18 5.57 16.31
C VAL A 176 -5.68 5.63 14.87
N LEU A 177 -6.24 4.81 13.97
CA LEU A 177 -5.87 4.80 12.56
C LEU A 177 -6.04 6.17 11.90
N LEU A 178 -7.17 6.83 12.16
CA LEU A 178 -7.53 8.11 11.54
C LEU A 178 -6.79 9.30 12.17
N VAL A 179 -6.39 9.21 13.44
CA VAL A 179 -5.55 10.22 14.09
C VAL A 179 -4.13 10.22 13.55
N LEU A 180 -3.63 9.08 13.06
CA LEU A 180 -2.25 8.97 12.58
C LEU A 180 -1.98 9.74 11.28
N ASP A 181 -2.98 10.39 10.67
CA ASP A 181 -2.87 11.19 9.42
C ASP A 181 -2.24 10.39 8.23
N VAL A 182 -2.20 9.06 8.38
CA VAL A 182 -1.70 8.09 7.39
C VAL A 182 -2.62 8.07 6.17
N CYS A 183 -3.88 8.44 6.37
CA CYS A 183 -4.92 8.43 5.35
C CYS A 183 -5.25 9.89 5.04
N LYS A 184 -4.49 10.50 4.14
CA LYS A 184 -4.69 11.87 3.63
C LYS A 184 -5.98 12.00 2.78
N SER A 185 -7.05 11.37 3.20
CA SER A 185 -8.35 11.49 2.54
C SER A 185 -9.09 12.64 3.19
N GLU A 186 -9.45 13.64 2.38
CA GLU A 186 -10.30 14.76 2.80
C GLU A 186 -11.69 14.28 3.29
N SER A 187 -12.09 13.06 2.89
CA SER A 187 -13.36 12.44 3.25
C SER A 187 -13.17 11.09 3.94
N LEU A 188 -13.96 10.83 4.99
CA LEU A 188 -13.96 9.54 5.66
C LEU A 188 -14.74 8.51 4.82
N PRO A 189 -14.30 7.25 4.72
CA PRO A 189 -15.09 6.23 4.03
C PRO A 189 -16.46 6.04 4.67
N ALA A 190 -17.48 5.75 3.87
CA ALA A 190 -18.87 5.57 4.33
C ALA A 190 -18.99 4.51 5.45
N VAL A 191 -18.22 3.41 5.33
CA VAL A 191 -18.14 2.34 6.33
C VAL A 191 -17.73 2.88 7.71
N VAL A 192 -16.79 3.83 7.75
CA VAL A 192 -16.35 4.45 9.00
C VAL A 192 -17.47 5.30 9.60
N GLY A 193 -18.13 6.11 8.78
CA GLY A 193 -19.23 6.97 9.22
C GLY A 193 -20.42 6.16 9.76
N GLU A 194 -20.75 5.03 9.15
CA GLU A 194 -21.79 4.12 9.63
C GLU A 194 -21.46 3.59 11.04
N LYS A 195 -20.23 3.12 11.26
CA LYS A 195 -19.82 2.59 12.57
C LYS A 195 -19.72 3.67 13.65
N TYR A 196 -19.30 4.89 13.29
CA TYR A 196 -19.36 6.03 14.21
C TYR A 196 -20.79 6.41 14.57
N SER A 197 -21.72 6.32 13.62
CA SER A 197 -23.15 6.59 13.88
C SER A 197 -23.75 5.54 14.83
N GLN A 198 -23.47 4.26 14.60
CA GLN A 198 -23.88 3.16 15.50
C GLN A 198 -23.31 3.34 16.91
N TYR A 199 -22.03 3.73 17.01
CA TYR A 199 -21.41 3.95 18.32
C TYR A 199 -21.95 5.19 19.02
N ALA A 200 -22.25 6.26 18.28
CA ALA A 200 -22.91 7.44 18.82
C ALA A 200 -24.28 7.11 19.42
N GLU A 201 -25.06 6.24 18.79
CA GLU A 201 -26.35 5.77 19.33
C GLU A 201 -26.17 5.03 20.66
N VAL A 202 -25.16 4.16 20.76
CA VAL A 202 -24.81 3.49 22.01
C VAL A 202 -24.44 4.51 23.10
N LEU A 203 -23.61 5.51 22.80
CA LEU A 203 -23.24 6.55 23.78
C LEU A 203 -24.44 7.40 24.23
N VAL A 204 -25.32 7.77 23.30
CA VAL A 204 -26.56 8.49 23.59
C VAL A 204 -27.48 7.68 24.51
N SER A 205 -27.62 6.38 24.24
CA SER A 205 -28.42 5.48 25.10
C SER A 205 -27.88 5.37 26.53
N GLN A 206 -26.58 5.58 26.72
CA GLN A 206 -25.91 5.60 28.03
C GLN A 206 -25.93 6.99 28.70
N GLY A 207 -26.59 7.99 28.09
CA GLY A 207 -26.66 9.36 28.60
C GLY A 207 -25.45 10.24 28.26
N ARG A 208 -24.49 9.75 27.47
CA ARG A 208 -23.27 10.47 27.07
C ARG A 208 -23.50 11.28 25.78
N MET A 209 -24.49 12.16 25.81
CA MET A 209 -24.97 12.92 24.64
C MET A 209 -23.88 13.75 23.94
N TYR A 210 -23.04 14.44 24.72
CA TYR A 210 -21.96 15.27 24.20
C TYR A 210 -20.94 14.45 23.39
N GLN A 211 -20.53 13.29 23.93
CA GLN A 211 -19.59 12.39 23.26
C GLN A 211 -20.22 11.79 22.01
N GLY A 212 -21.49 11.37 22.07
CA GLY A 212 -22.23 10.90 20.90
C GLY A 212 -22.28 11.93 19.77
N ASN A 213 -22.53 13.21 20.09
CA ASN A 213 -22.53 14.28 19.10
C ASN A 213 -21.15 14.50 18.45
N GLN A 214 -20.06 14.37 19.20
CA GLN A 214 -18.70 14.46 18.62
C GLN A 214 -18.46 13.37 17.56
N TYR A 215 -18.89 12.13 17.82
CA TYR A 215 -18.78 11.06 16.84
C TYR A 215 -19.68 11.28 15.61
N LEU A 216 -20.88 11.85 15.78
CA LEU A 216 -21.75 12.20 14.65
C LEU A 216 -21.17 13.31 13.77
N VAL A 217 -20.55 14.33 14.38
CA VAL A 217 -19.85 15.38 13.64
C VAL A 217 -18.65 14.81 12.89
N ARG A 218 -17.93 13.85 13.47
CA ARG A 218 -16.85 13.13 12.77
C ARG A 218 -17.39 12.20 11.68
N ALA A 219 -18.57 11.62 11.87
CA ALA A 219 -19.22 10.75 10.90
C ALA A 219 -19.74 11.49 9.65
N ASN A 220 -19.58 12.82 9.56
CA ASN A 220 -20.07 13.72 8.50
C ASN A 220 -19.66 13.36 7.04
N ALA A 221 -18.99 12.23 6.84
CA ALA A 221 -18.79 11.61 5.52
C ALA A 221 -19.83 10.54 5.15
N ALA A 222 -20.64 10.07 6.10
CA ALA A 222 -21.83 9.25 5.85
C ALA A 222 -23.07 10.08 6.23
N GLN A 223 -23.61 10.88 5.30
CA GLN A 223 -24.90 11.55 5.44
C GLN A 223 -26.05 10.52 5.44
N THR A 224 -26.07 9.66 6.46
CA THR A 224 -27.17 8.73 6.66
C THR A 224 -28.30 9.48 7.35
N LEU A 225 -29.54 9.28 6.91
CA LEU A 225 -30.73 9.88 7.53
C LEU A 225 -30.76 9.62 9.05
N SER A 226 -30.43 8.39 9.47
CA SER A 226 -30.39 8.01 10.89
C SER A 226 -29.44 8.88 11.72
N ALA A 227 -28.24 9.18 11.19
CA ALA A 227 -27.26 10.02 11.86
C ALA A 227 -27.73 11.48 11.98
N ALA A 228 -28.37 12.01 10.92
CA ALA A 228 -28.95 13.35 10.92
C ALA A 228 -30.12 13.47 11.91
N VAL A 229 -31.00 12.47 11.95
CA VAL A 229 -32.10 12.38 12.93
C VAL A 229 -31.56 12.30 14.35
N LEU A 230 -30.53 11.47 14.60
CA LEU A 230 -29.94 11.37 15.93
C LEU A 230 -29.30 12.70 16.36
N ARG A 231 -28.62 13.39 15.45
CA ARG A 231 -28.00 14.70 15.72
C ARG A 231 -29.04 15.78 16.04
N ASP A 232 -30.13 15.84 15.27
CA ASP A 232 -31.26 16.74 15.55
C ASP A 232 -31.90 16.44 16.91
N ARG A 233 -32.11 15.16 17.24
CA ARG A 233 -32.65 14.74 18.54
C ARG A 233 -31.73 15.13 19.69
N ILE A 234 -30.41 14.93 19.57
CA ILE A 234 -29.45 15.34 20.61
C ILE A 234 -29.50 16.86 20.80
N PHE A 235 -29.53 17.62 19.70
CA PHE A 235 -29.57 19.08 19.76
C PHE A 235 -30.82 19.58 20.50
N ASN A 236 -31.99 19.05 20.14
CA ASN A 236 -33.28 19.42 20.75
C ASN A 236 -33.48 18.87 22.18
N SER A 237 -32.70 17.85 22.59
CA SER A 237 -32.78 17.29 23.94
C SER A 237 -32.19 18.21 25.02
N ASP A 238 -31.28 19.11 24.67
CA ASP A 238 -30.71 20.10 25.59
C ASP A 238 -31.23 21.50 25.25
N LEU A 239 -32.24 21.95 26.00
CA LEU A 239 -32.90 23.24 25.83
C LEU A 239 -31.95 24.45 25.89
N ARG A 240 -30.76 24.28 26.50
CA ARG A 240 -29.73 25.33 26.55
C ARG A 240 -29.15 25.61 25.16
N ASN A 241 -29.13 24.62 24.27
CA ASN A 241 -28.66 24.77 22.89
C ASN A 241 -29.49 25.81 22.13
N LEU A 242 -30.81 25.83 22.33
CA LEU A 242 -31.72 26.79 21.69
C LEU A 242 -31.50 28.24 22.17
N GLN A 243 -30.88 28.41 23.34
CA GLN A 243 -30.62 29.73 23.94
C GLN A 243 -29.18 30.22 23.67
N GLN A 244 -28.22 29.30 23.52
CA GLN A 244 -26.79 29.61 23.45
C GLN A 244 -26.21 29.55 22.04
N ILE A 245 -26.84 28.80 21.12
CA ILE A 245 -26.31 28.55 19.78
C ILE A 245 -27.08 29.42 18.78
N THR A 246 -26.39 30.03 17.82
CA THR A 246 -27.01 30.82 16.76
C THR A 246 -27.69 29.92 15.72
N PRO A 247 -28.79 30.36 15.07
CA PRO A 247 -29.50 29.55 14.08
C PRO A 247 -28.62 28.99 12.95
N ASP A 248 -27.57 29.71 12.56
CA ASP A 248 -26.63 29.30 11.50
C ASP A 248 -25.77 28.08 11.87
N GLN A 249 -25.71 27.73 13.16
CA GLN A 249 -24.95 26.61 13.70
C GLN A 249 -25.84 25.39 14.02
N TYR A 250 -27.13 25.45 13.69
CA TYR A 250 -28.06 24.36 13.97
C TYR A 250 -27.75 23.17 13.07
N PRO A 251 -27.94 21.93 13.57
CA PRO A 251 -27.85 20.77 12.69
C PRO A 251 -28.88 20.90 11.55
N PRO A 252 -28.54 20.46 10.33
CA PRO A 252 -29.48 20.49 9.21
C PRO A 252 -30.70 19.63 9.55
N PHE A 253 -31.89 20.17 9.30
CA PHE A 253 -33.13 19.45 9.57
C PHE A 253 -33.22 18.20 8.66
N PRO A 254 -33.45 17.01 9.22
CA PRO A 254 -33.28 15.75 8.50
C PRO A 254 -34.42 15.39 7.53
N TYR A 255 -35.54 16.10 7.54
CA TYR A 255 -36.72 15.76 6.73
C TYR A 255 -37.03 16.83 5.68
N GLU A 256 -37.56 16.42 4.53
CA GLU A 256 -38.10 17.34 3.53
C GLU A 256 -39.38 18.01 4.05
N ARG A 257 -39.45 19.33 3.92
CA ARG A 257 -40.66 20.08 4.26
C ARG A 257 -41.64 19.97 3.11
N THR A 258 -42.60 19.06 3.22
CA THR A 258 -43.79 19.08 2.36
C THR A 258 -44.74 20.16 2.85
N GLU A 259 -44.91 21.23 2.07
CA GLU A 259 -45.98 22.20 2.33
C GLU A 259 -47.32 21.56 1.99
N PRO A 260 -48.24 21.40 2.96
CA PRO A 260 -49.47 20.64 2.75
C PRO A 260 -50.49 21.32 1.82
N TRP A 261 -50.16 22.49 1.25
CA TRP A 261 -51.10 23.33 0.51
C TRP A 261 -50.86 23.38 -1.01
N ILE A 262 -49.84 22.70 -1.53
CA ILE A 262 -49.60 22.62 -2.99
C ILE A 262 -50.03 21.23 -3.45
N ALA A 263 -51.29 21.13 -3.90
CA ALA A 263 -51.78 19.97 -4.64
C ALA A 263 -51.10 19.91 -6.02
N PRO A 264 -50.92 18.70 -6.61
CA PRO A 264 -50.24 18.52 -7.89
C PRO A 264 -50.95 19.20 -9.07
#